data_AF-A0A0A2VIK5-F1
#
_entry.id   AF-A0A0A2VIK5-F1
#
_cell.length_a   1.000
_cell.length_b   1.000
_cell.length_c   1.000
_cell.angle_alpha   90.00
_cell.angle_beta   90.00
_cell.angle_gamma   90.00
#
_symmetry.space_group_name_H-M   'P 1'
#
loop_
_entity.id
_entity.type
_entity.pdbx_description
1 polymer ?
#
loop_
_entity_poly.entity_id
_entity_poly.type
_entity_poly.pdbx_seq_one_letter_code
_entity_poly.pdbx_strand_id
1 'polypeptide(L)'
;MLDQPEPPYYCLNHVLAIAINVNTTSPARQQVHGFDDYEDHQLVSILESAYSTSMQCPTELYIAMVHISRLRASLAQKQNGKLDKTKAVVVVEEQQVRRIFASIARFDADDWAAGPEFKDKRDTVVKVGRIYAIAVRLYGIMTLPPSAVASCVGPASESGSGSGLGAEQPAATHGTLMRAQQRDELLALTRRSWDQLRHTTSLCWPLIVAGVALADGSPEDQDFIESSLLSIWSLPNTSACFITAIRKLRPFWNSGKTGWEDCFDTPLMCVV
;
A
#
# COMPACT_ATOMS: atom_id res chain seq x y z
N MET A 1 -26.52 -23.34 -22.35
CA MET A 1 -26.46 -22.16 -21.47
C MET A 1 -25.00 -21.75 -21.30
N LEU A 2 -24.44 -21.11 -22.32
CA LEU A 2 -23.13 -20.45 -22.32
C LEU A 2 -23.25 -19.14 -23.14
N ASP A 3 -24.39 -18.45 -23.00
CA ASP A 3 -24.70 -17.22 -23.76
C ASP A 3 -24.26 -15.95 -23.02
N GLN A 4 -23.35 -16.07 -22.05
CA GLN A 4 -22.72 -14.92 -21.41
C GLN A 4 -21.55 -14.50 -22.30
N PRO A 5 -21.41 -13.21 -22.66
CA PRO A 5 -20.25 -12.73 -23.39
C PRO A 5 -18.97 -13.01 -22.59
N GLU A 6 -17.92 -13.46 -23.28
CA GLU A 6 -16.61 -13.67 -22.66
C GLU A 6 -16.12 -12.35 -22.06
N PRO A 7 -15.74 -12.28 -20.77
CA PRO A 7 -15.25 -11.04 -20.19
C PRO A 7 -13.91 -10.71 -20.86
N PRO A 8 -13.79 -9.56 -21.55
CA PRO A 8 -12.68 -9.28 -22.46
C PRO A 8 -11.30 -9.22 -21.78
N TYR A 9 -11.26 -9.12 -20.45
CA TYR A 9 -10.04 -8.92 -19.68
C TYR A 9 -9.86 -9.89 -18.51
N TYR A 10 -10.62 -10.99 -18.42
CA TYR A 10 -10.59 -11.86 -17.23
C TYR A 10 -9.17 -12.38 -16.89
N CYS A 11 -8.45 -12.93 -17.87
CA CYS A 11 -7.08 -13.39 -17.66
C CYS A 11 -6.11 -12.22 -17.45
N LEU A 12 -6.36 -11.08 -18.11
CA LEU A 12 -5.52 -9.89 -17.99
C LEU A 12 -5.64 -9.25 -16.60
N ASN A 13 -6.82 -9.27 -15.98
CA ASN A 13 -7.06 -8.86 -14.59
C ASN A 13 -6.11 -9.59 -13.64
N HIS A 14 -6.03 -10.91 -13.74
CA HIS A 14 -5.20 -11.72 -12.87
C HIS A 14 -3.71 -11.40 -13.04
N VAL A 15 -3.23 -11.32 -14.29
CA VAL A 15 -1.83 -10.98 -14.60
C VAL A 15 -1.49 -9.59 -14.08
N LEU A 16 -2.35 -8.61 -14.33
CA LEU A 16 -2.14 -7.22 -13.92
C LEU A 16 -2.14 -7.10 -12.39
N ALA A 17 -3.11 -7.71 -11.71
CA ALA A 17 -3.18 -7.69 -10.25
C ALA A 17 -1.91 -8.30 -9.62
N ILE A 18 -1.45 -9.44 -10.13
CA ILE A 18 -0.19 -10.04 -9.68
C ILE A 18 0.99 -9.08 -9.88
N ALA A 19 1.11 -8.47 -11.06
CA ALA A 19 2.23 -7.59 -11.38
C ALA A 19 2.27 -6.35 -10.47
N ILE A 20 1.10 -5.76 -10.18
CA ILE A 20 0.96 -4.64 -9.25
C ILE A 20 1.42 -5.05 -7.84
N ASN A 21 0.95 -6.20 -7.36
CA ASN A 21 1.33 -6.72 -6.04
C ASN A 21 2.83 -7.00 -5.93
N VAL A 22 3.41 -7.66 -6.92
CA VAL A 22 4.85 -7.94 -6.99
C VAL A 22 5.64 -6.63 -6.96
N ASN A 23 5.21 -5.58 -7.67
CA ASN A 23 5.90 -4.29 -7.67
C ASN A 23 5.91 -3.62 -6.30
N THR A 24 4.89 -3.85 -5.48
CA THR A 24 4.86 -3.32 -4.11
C THR A 24 5.89 -4.00 -3.22
N THR A 25 6.18 -5.29 -3.43
CA THR A 25 7.16 -6.08 -2.66
C THR A 25 8.44 -6.38 -3.44
N SER A 26 8.77 -5.54 -4.41
CA SER A 26 10.03 -5.57 -5.17
C SER A 26 10.79 -4.26 -4.98
N PRO A 27 12.13 -4.30 -5.13
CA PRO A 27 12.91 -3.08 -5.14
C PRO A 27 12.42 -2.12 -6.22
N ALA A 28 12.48 -0.81 -5.95
CA ALA A 28 12.07 0.22 -6.91
C ALA A 28 12.79 0.12 -8.27
N ARG A 29 14.01 -0.44 -8.29
CA ARG A 29 14.83 -0.63 -9.50
C ARG A 29 14.55 -1.92 -10.26
N GLN A 30 13.75 -2.82 -9.69
CA GLN A 30 13.54 -4.18 -10.19
C GLN A 30 12.04 -4.54 -10.20
N GLN A 31 11.21 -3.55 -10.52
CA GLN A 31 9.79 -3.76 -10.73
C GLN A 31 9.53 -4.51 -12.05
N VAL A 32 8.42 -5.25 -12.10
CA VAL A 32 7.86 -5.84 -13.31
C VAL A 32 7.36 -4.72 -14.22
N HIS A 33 7.77 -4.80 -15.49
CA HIS A 33 7.43 -3.86 -16.56
C HIS A 33 6.44 -4.47 -17.55
N GLY A 34 5.99 -3.67 -18.51
CA GLY A 34 5.13 -4.13 -19.63
C GLY A 34 3.66 -3.76 -19.49
N PHE A 35 3.29 -3.11 -18.39
CA PHE A 35 1.98 -2.49 -18.17
C PHE A 35 2.11 -1.01 -17.78
N ASP A 36 3.28 -0.43 -18.01
CA ASP A 36 3.60 0.96 -17.69
C ASP A 36 2.81 1.96 -18.56
N ASP A 37 2.44 1.55 -19.77
CA ASP A 37 1.73 2.37 -20.76
C ASP A 37 0.21 2.42 -20.53
N TYR A 38 -0.35 1.59 -19.63
CA TYR A 38 -1.78 1.65 -19.33
C TYR A 38 -2.13 2.92 -18.56
N GLU A 39 -3.13 3.63 -19.07
CA GLU A 39 -3.78 4.75 -18.40
C GLU A 39 -4.74 4.26 -17.30
N ASP A 40 -5.04 5.13 -16.34
CA ASP A 40 -5.90 4.81 -15.18
C ASP A 40 -7.26 4.22 -15.60
N HIS A 41 -7.90 4.77 -16.64
CA HIS A 41 -9.20 4.27 -17.10
C HIS A 41 -9.11 2.85 -17.68
N GLN A 42 -7.97 2.49 -18.28
CA GLN A 42 -7.73 1.14 -18.80
C GLN A 42 -7.43 0.17 -17.66
N LEU A 43 -6.62 0.60 -16.68
CA LEU A 43 -6.36 -0.17 -15.47
C LEU A 43 -7.65 -0.46 -14.71
N VAL A 44 -8.50 0.55 -14.49
CA VAL A 44 -9.82 0.40 -13.85
C VAL A 44 -10.68 -0.60 -14.61
N SER A 45 -10.82 -0.44 -15.93
CA SER A 45 -11.60 -1.36 -16.77
C SER A 45 -11.14 -2.82 -16.65
N ILE A 46 -9.82 -3.04 -16.61
CA ILE A 46 -9.25 -4.39 -16.43
C ILE A 46 -9.50 -4.90 -15.01
N LEU A 47 -9.25 -4.07 -13.99
CA LEU A 47 -9.36 -4.44 -12.58
C LEU A 47 -10.80 -4.73 -12.13
N GLU A 48 -11.78 -4.04 -12.72
CA GLU A 48 -13.21 -4.24 -12.46
C GLU A 48 -13.81 -5.37 -13.31
N SER A 49 -13.14 -5.79 -14.38
CA SER A 49 -13.64 -6.86 -15.27
C SER A 49 -13.79 -8.22 -14.58
N ALA A 50 -13.12 -8.43 -13.46
CA ALA A 50 -13.21 -9.64 -12.67
C ALA A 50 -13.02 -9.31 -11.18
N TYR A 51 -13.89 -9.89 -10.34
CA TYR A 51 -13.70 -9.81 -8.90
C TYR A 51 -12.50 -10.68 -8.50
N SER A 52 -11.39 -10.05 -8.11
CA SER A 52 -10.22 -10.79 -7.62
C SER A 52 -10.55 -11.45 -6.29
N THR A 53 -10.42 -12.77 -6.27
CA THR A 53 -10.60 -13.57 -5.03
C THR A 53 -9.36 -13.54 -4.14
N SER A 54 -8.20 -13.16 -4.70
CA SER A 54 -6.93 -13.14 -3.99
C SER A 54 -6.67 -11.79 -3.32
N MET A 55 -7.14 -10.70 -3.92
CA MET A 55 -7.06 -9.34 -3.36
C MET A 55 -8.39 -8.58 -3.49
N GLN A 56 -9.09 -8.42 -2.37
CA GLN A 56 -10.31 -7.62 -2.24
C GLN A 56 -9.97 -6.16 -1.92
N CYS A 57 -9.08 -5.57 -2.71
CA CYS A 57 -8.70 -4.16 -2.60
C CYS A 57 -9.70 -3.31 -3.40
N PRO A 58 -10.21 -2.20 -2.85
CA PRO A 58 -10.96 -1.22 -3.65
C PRO A 58 -10.15 -0.74 -4.85
N THR A 59 -10.76 -0.67 -6.04
CA THR A 59 -10.06 -0.35 -7.30
C THR A 59 -9.29 0.96 -7.18
N GLU A 60 -9.86 2.00 -6.57
CA GLU A 60 -9.23 3.32 -6.41
C GLU A 60 -7.95 3.26 -5.57
N LEU A 61 -7.96 2.45 -4.51
CA LEU A 61 -6.77 2.22 -3.68
C LEU A 61 -5.73 1.39 -4.43
N TYR A 62 -6.18 0.47 -5.29
CA TYR A 62 -5.30 -0.32 -6.12
C TYR A 62 -4.59 0.52 -7.19
N ILE A 63 -5.31 1.48 -7.80
CA ILE A 63 -4.71 2.51 -8.66
C ILE A 63 -3.71 3.36 -7.88
N ALA A 64 -4.00 3.71 -6.62
CA ALA A 64 -3.02 4.41 -5.79
C ALA A 64 -1.73 3.59 -5.56
N MET A 65 -1.83 2.26 -5.38
CA MET A 65 -0.64 1.38 -5.31
C MET A 65 0.18 1.40 -6.61
N VAL A 66 -0.47 1.45 -7.78
CA VAL A 66 0.20 1.62 -9.08
C VAL A 66 0.95 2.94 -9.14
N HIS A 67 0.29 4.04 -8.78
CA HIS A 67 0.89 5.38 -8.79
C HIS A 67 2.11 5.48 -7.86
N ILE A 68 2.01 4.92 -6.65
CA ILE A 68 3.14 4.84 -5.71
C ILE A 68 4.28 4.04 -6.33
N SER A 69 3.99 2.87 -6.90
CA SER A 69 5.01 1.98 -7.46
C SER A 69 5.73 2.59 -8.68
N ARG A 70 4.97 3.20 -9.61
CA ARG A 70 5.53 3.93 -10.76
C ARG A 70 6.39 5.11 -10.32
N LEU A 71 5.96 5.87 -9.31
CA LEU A 71 6.73 6.98 -8.77
C LEU A 71 8.04 6.50 -8.12
N ARG A 72 7.99 5.42 -7.32
CA ARG A 72 9.18 4.77 -6.75
C ARG A 72 10.19 4.41 -7.84
N ALA A 73 9.74 3.75 -8.91
CA ALA A 73 10.61 3.35 -10.03
C ALA A 73 11.21 4.56 -10.75
N SER A 74 10.40 5.58 -11.07
CA SER A 74 10.89 6.81 -11.72
C SER A 74 11.97 7.52 -10.90
N LEU A 75 11.75 7.63 -9.58
CA LEU A 75 12.71 8.25 -8.66
C LEU A 75 14.02 7.45 -8.58
N ALA A 76 13.94 6.13 -8.55
CA ALA A 76 15.11 5.27 -8.53
C ALA A 76 15.93 5.43 -9.83
N GLN A 77 15.29 5.42 -11.00
CA GLN A 77 15.99 5.61 -12.28
C GLN A 77 16.74 6.95 -12.34
N LYS A 78 16.10 8.03 -11.87
CA LYS A 78 16.71 9.37 -11.83
C LYS A 78 17.92 9.47 -10.90
N GLN A 79 18.00 8.68 -9.84
CA GLN A 79 19.18 8.68 -8.95
C GLN A 79 20.43 8.07 -9.58
N ASN A 80 20.29 7.23 -10.62
CA ASN A 80 21.45 6.61 -11.31
C ASN A 80 22.09 7.55 -12.34
N GLY A 81 21.32 8.44 -12.95
CA GLY A 81 21.89 9.56 -13.70
C GLY A 81 22.23 10.66 -12.71
N LYS A 82 23.51 11.04 -12.56
CA LYS A 82 23.92 12.23 -11.77
C LYS A 82 23.29 13.51 -12.35
N LEU A 83 22.01 13.74 -12.11
CA LEU A 83 21.31 14.95 -12.49
C LEU A 83 21.02 15.72 -11.20
N ASP A 84 21.63 16.88 -11.06
CA ASP A 84 21.25 17.82 -10.00
C ASP A 84 19.74 18.07 -10.11
N LYS A 85 19.01 17.73 -9.04
CA LYS A 85 17.57 17.97 -8.98
C LYS A 85 17.34 19.46 -9.05
N THR A 86 16.90 19.95 -10.21
CA THR A 86 16.45 21.34 -10.32
C THR A 86 15.22 21.53 -9.43
N LYS A 87 15.02 22.73 -8.90
CA LYS A 87 13.85 23.06 -8.06
C LYS A 87 12.53 22.65 -8.71
N ALA A 88 12.43 22.77 -10.04
CA ALA A 88 11.24 22.38 -10.81
C ALA A 88 10.94 20.87 -10.71
N VAL A 89 11.96 20.01 -10.76
CA VAL A 89 11.78 18.55 -10.65
C VAL A 89 11.28 18.17 -9.26
N VAL A 90 11.81 18.80 -8.21
CA VAL A 90 11.35 18.57 -6.83
C VAL A 90 9.88 18.97 -6.67
N VAL A 91 9.47 20.12 -7.19
CA VAL A 91 8.06 20.58 -7.12
C VAL A 91 7.11 19.62 -7.82
N VAL A 92 7.50 19.08 -8.99
CA VAL A 92 6.67 18.09 -9.71
C VAL A 92 6.53 16.80 -8.92
N GLU A 93 7.63 16.30 -8.32
CA GLU A 93 7.62 15.11 -7.46
C GLU A 93 6.70 15.33 -6.25
N GLU A 94 6.80 16.46 -5.56
CA GLU A 94 5.92 16.82 -4.45
C GLU A 94 4.44 16.90 -4.85
N GLN A 95 4.15 17.47 -6.03
CA GLN A 95 2.79 17.54 -6.54
C GLN A 95 2.22 16.17 -6.91
N GLN A 96 3.06 15.24 -7.39
CA GLN A 96 2.66 13.86 -7.61
C GLN A 96 2.33 13.15 -6.29
N VAL A 97 3.20 13.27 -5.28
CA VAL A 97 2.95 12.72 -3.94
C VAL A 97 1.65 13.28 -3.37
N ARG A 98 1.44 14.60 -3.43
CA ARG A 98 0.22 15.25 -2.93
C ARG A 98 -1.05 14.72 -3.59
N ARG A 99 -1.02 14.53 -4.92
CA ARG A 99 -2.17 13.97 -5.66
C ARG A 99 -2.48 12.54 -5.23
N ILE A 100 -1.46 11.71 -5.02
CA ILE A 100 -1.63 10.33 -4.53
C ILE A 100 -2.30 10.34 -3.15
N PHE A 101 -1.76 11.08 -2.19
CA PHE A 101 -2.31 11.16 -0.84
C PHE A 101 -3.72 11.77 -0.80
N ALA A 102 -3.99 12.79 -1.62
CA ALA A 102 -5.32 13.36 -1.75
C ALA A 102 -6.33 12.36 -2.34
N SER A 103 -5.91 11.52 -3.29
CA SER A 103 -6.74 10.44 -3.83
C SER A 103 -7.09 9.42 -2.75
N ILE A 104 -6.09 8.93 -2.00
CA ILE A 104 -6.29 7.97 -0.90
C ILE A 104 -7.19 8.57 0.18
N ALA A 105 -7.06 9.86 0.48
CA ALA A 105 -7.87 10.53 1.50
C ALA A 105 -9.35 10.73 1.09
N ARG A 106 -9.66 10.69 -0.22
CA ARG A 106 -11.03 10.80 -0.73
C ARG A 106 -11.78 9.46 -0.78
N PHE A 107 -11.06 8.35 -0.63
CA PHE A 107 -11.68 7.03 -0.62
C PHE A 107 -12.65 6.89 0.55
N ASP A 108 -13.87 6.46 0.26
CA ASP A 108 -14.92 6.20 1.24
C ASP A 108 -15.24 4.69 1.28
N ALA A 109 -14.93 4.06 2.41
CA ALA A 109 -15.14 2.64 2.60
C ALA A 109 -16.62 2.27 2.77
N ASP A 110 -17.45 3.19 3.27
CA ASP A 110 -18.88 2.98 3.49
C ASP A 110 -19.66 3.06 2.18
N ASP A 111 -19.23 3.95 1.27
CA ASP A 111 -19.72 4.03 -0.11
C ASP A 111 -19.28 2.81 -0.93
N TRP A 112 -17.99 2.45 -0.88
CA TRP A 112 -17.49 1.25 -1.55
C TRP A 112 -18.23 -0.02 -1.10
N ALA A 113 -18.45 -0.19 0.21
CA ALA A 113 -19.18 -1.34 0.75
C ALA A 113 -20.69 -1.34 0.45
N ALA A 114 -21.24 -0.24 -0.08
CA ALA A 114 -22.63 -0.19 -0.56
C ALA A 114 -22.81 -0.85 -1.93
N GLY A 115 -21.71 -1.27 -2.59
CA GLY A 115 -21.74 -1.99 -3.86
C GLY A 115 -22.64 -3.24 -3.82
N PRO A 116 -23.43 -3.50 -4.89
CA PRO A 116 -24.39 -4.61 -4.94
C PRO A 116 -23.75 -6.00 -4.80
N GLU A 117 -22.46 -6.12 -5.10
CA GLU A 117 -21.67 -7.35 -4.97
C GLU A 117 -21.44 -7.78 -3.52
N PHE A 118 -21.55 -6.87 -2.55
CA PHE A 118 -21.20 -7.13 -1.15
C PHE A 118 -22.39 -7.58 -0.29
N LYS A 119 -23.62 -7.36 -0.75
CA LYS A 119 -24.88 -7.81 -0.12
C LYS A 119 -24.84 -7.74 1.42
N ASP A 120 -24.96 -8.89 2.09
CA ASP A 120 -25.07 -9.01 3.55
C ASP A 120 -23.73 -8.91 4.29
N LYS A 121 -22.61 -8.67 3.59
CA LYS A 121 -21.26 -8.60 4.17
C LYS A 121 -20.74 -7.17 4.36
N ARG A 122 -21.62 -6.17 4.23
CA ARG A 122 -21.26 -4.74 4.29
C ARG A 122 -20.32 -4.39 5.44
N ASP A 123 -20.67 -4.79 6.67
CA ASP A 123 -19.86 -4.47 7.85
C ASP A 123 -18.43 -5.01 7.80
N THR A 124 -18.23 -6.19 7.19
CA THR A 124 -16.92 -6.80 7.00
C THR A 124 -16.16 -6.08 5.89
N VAL A 125 -16.84 -5.75 4.80
CA VAL A 125 -16.27 -5.06 3.63
C VAL A 125 -15.82 -3.65 4.00
N VAL A 126 -16.61 -2.89 4.77
CA VAL A 126 -16.20 -1.58 5.28
C VAL A 126 -14.88 -1.68 6.05
N LYS A 127 -14.72 -2.69 6.91
CA LYS A 127 -13.48 -2.90 7.68
C LYS A 127 -12.29 -3.19 6.76
N VAL A 128 -12.48 -4.06 5.76
CA VAL A 128 -11.44 -4.36 4.76
C VAL A 128 -11.05 -3.08 4.01
N GLY A 129 -12.02 -2.30 3.54
CA GLY A 129 -11.76 -1.05 2.81
C GLY A 129 -10.96 -0.05 3.65
N ARG A 130 -11.33 0.13 4.92
CA ARG A 130 -10.58 0.99 5.86
C ARG A 130 -9.16 0.47 6.12
N ILE A 131 -8.98 -0.83 6.32
CA ILE A 131 -7.66 -1.46 6.47
C ILE A 131 -6.79 -1.18 5.24
N TYR A 132 -7.33 -1.37 4.04
CA TYR A 132 -6.62 -1.07 2.81
C TYR A 132 -6.28 0.40 2.66
N ALA A 133 -7.19 1.32 2.99
CA ALA A 133 -6.94 2.76 2.90
C ALA A 133 -5.75 3.19 3.77
N ILE A 134 -5.70 2.69 5.01
CA ILE A 134 -4.60 2.95 5.94
C ILE A 134 -3.31 2.29 5.43
N ALA A 135 -3.37 1.03 4.98
CA ALA A 135 -2.20 0.31 4.47
C ALA A 135 -1.60 0.98 3.22
N VAL A 136 -2.42 1.40 2.26
CA VAL A 136 -1.94 2.11 1.05
C VAL A 136 -1.33 3.46 1.41
N ARG A 137 -1.92 4.19 2.36
CA ARG A 137 -1.34 5.44 2.87
C ARG A 137 0.01 5.18 3.54
N LEU A 138 0.09 4.18 4.42
CA LEU A 138 1.31 3.82 5.14
C LEU A 138 2.42 3.34 4.19
N TYR A 139 2.08 2.54 3.17
CA TYR A 139 3.00 2.15 2.11
C TYR A 139 3.56 3.37 1.36
N GLY A 140 2.72 4.35 1.03
CA GLY A 140 3.17 5.62 0.44
C GLY A 140 4.13 6.39 1.37
N ILE A 141 3.81 6.48 2.66
CA ILE A 141 4.66 7.16 3.67
C ILE A 141 6.04 6.51 3.75
N MET A 142 6.12 5.19 3.71
CA MET A 142 7.38 4.44 3.88
C MET A 142 8.23 4.36 2.60
N THR A 143 7.66 4.62 1.42
CA THR A 143 8.34 4.40 0.14
C THR A 143 8.57 5.63 -0.71
N LEU A 144 7.82 6.72 -0.47
CA LEU A 144 7.97 7.98 -1.19
C LEU A 144 8.93 8.94 -0.47
N PRO A 145 9.48 9.96 -1.15
CA PRO A 145 10.44 10.88 -0.54
C PRO A 145 9.90 11.55 0.73
N PRO A 146 10.61 11.48 1.88
CA PRO A 146 10.11 12.02 3.15
C PRO A 146 9.80 13.52 3.13
N SER A 147 10.57 14.31 2.38
CA SER A 147 10.32 15.75 2.23
C SER A 147 8.99 16.02 1.53
N ALA A 148 8.67 15.24 0.49
CA ALA A 148 7.40 15.38 -0.22
C ALA A 148 6.22 14.91 0.62
N VAL A 149 6.38 13.82 1.37
CA VAL A 149 5.34 13.32 2.29
C VAL A 149 5.03 14.35 3.38
N ALA A 150 6.05 14.96 4.00
CA ALA A 150 5.85 16.00 5.01
C ALA A 150 5.09 17.23 4.47
N SER A 151 5.39 17.65 3.24
CA SER A 151 4.71 18.77 2.56
C SER A 151 3.26 18.49 2.13
N CYS A 152 2.78 17.24 2.25
CA CYS A 152 1.41 16.86 1.89
C CYS A 152 0.45 16.82 3.08
N VAL A 153 0.99 16.72 4.31
CA VAL A 153 0.20 16.52 5.54
C VAL A 153 0.40 17.65 6.55
N GLY A 154 1.24 18.64 6.23
CA GLY A 154 1.23 19.94 6.90
C GLY A 154 -0.14 20.65 6.75
N PRO A 155 -0.54 21.49 7.72
CA PRO A 155 -1.81 22.18 7.66
C PRO A 155 -1.89 22.98 6.35
N ALA A 156 -2.93 22.72 5.56
CA ALA A 156 -3.33 23.57 4.46
C ALA A 156 -3.59 24.97 5.03
N SER A 157 -2.55 25.80 5.05
CA SER A 157 -2.66 27.17 5.50
C SER A 157 -3.28 27.97 4.37
N GLU A 158 -4.61 27.92 4.30
CA GLU A 158 -5.36 29.08 3.86
C GLU A 158 -5.10 30.21 4.87
N SER A 159 -4.54 31.30 4.35
CA SER A 159 -4.83 32.67 4.79
C SER A 159 -4.49 33.04 6.25
N GLY A 160 -3.29 33.60 6.40
CA GLY A 160 -3.00 34.79 7.23
C GLY A 160 -3.56 34.87 8.66
N SER A 161 -2.68 34.65 9.65
CA SER A 161 -2.52 35.55 10.81
C SER A 161 -1.27 35.13 11.58
N GLY A 162 -0.38 36.09 11.82
CA GLY A 162 0.90 35.84 12.49
C GLY A 162 0.73 35.53 13.98
N SER A 163 1.56 34.62 14.48
CA SER A 163 2.27 34.71 15.76
C SER A 163 2.94 33.38 16.09
N GLY A 164 4.21 33.43 16.49
CA GLY A 164 4.80 32.46 17.42
C GLY A 164 5.65 31.34 16.80
N LEU A 165 6.97 31.53 16.82
CA LEU A 165 8.03 30.55 17.16
C LEU A 165 7.61 29.06 17.13
N GLY A 166 7.35 28.51 15.95
CA GLY A 166 7.30 27.07 15.72
C GLY A 166 8.65 26.63 15.18
N ALA A 167 9.46 25.93 15.97
CA ALA A 167 10.65 25.26 15.47
C ALA A 167 10.24 24.33 14.31
N GLU A 168 10.74 24.59 13.10
CA GLU A 168 10.59 23.68 11.96
C GLU A 168 11.06 22.29 12.39
N GLN A 169 10.13 21.37 12.64
CA GLN A 169 10.50 20.00 12.92
C GLN A 169 11.14 19.42 11.65
N PRO A 170 12.32 18.79 11.73
CA PRO A 170 12.95 18.19 10.57
C PRO A 170 12.00 17.22 9.87
N ALA A 171 11.92 17.27 8.54
CA ALA A 171 11.01 16.43 7.75
C ALA A 171 11.15 14.91 8.07
N ALA A 172 12.35 14.48 8.48
CA ALA A 172 12.62 13.11 8.95
C ALA A 172 11.85 12.76 10.24
N THR A 173 11.76 13.68 11.20
CA THR A 173 11.00 13.51 12.44
C THR A 173 9.50 13.46 12.14
N HIS A 174 9.01 14.32 11.26
CA HIS A 174 7.60 14.34 10.87
C HIS A 174 7.16 13.04 10.16
N GLY A 175 7.96 12.55 9.20
CA GLY A 175 7.67 11.29 8.52
C GLY A 175 7.68 10.08 9.45
N THR A 176 8.56 10.07 10.46
CA THR A 176 8.61 9.01 11.48
C THR A 176 7.35 8.98 12.34
N LEU A 177 6.86 10.15 12.76
CA LEU A 177 5.62 10.27 13.53
C LEU A 177 4.40 9.82 12.71
N MET A 178 4.30 10.25 11.45
CA MET A 178 3.22 9.83 10.57
C MET A 178 3.19 8.32 10.33
N ARG A 179 4.37 7.71 10.11
CA ARG A 179 4.50 6.25 9.96
C ARG A 179 4.01 5.54 11.22
N ALA A 180 4.44 5.97 12.41
CA ALA A 180 4.03 5.38 13.67
C ALA A 180 2.50 5.51 13.88
N GLN A 181 1.93 6.69 13.65
CA GLN A 181 0.48 6.92 13.77
C GLN A 181 -0.33 6.00 12.85
N GLN A 182 0.04 5.92 11.56
CA GLN A 182 -0.67 5.07 10.60
C GLN A 182 -0.47 3.57 10.89
N ARG A 183 0.70 3.17 11.37
CA ARG A 183 0.95 1.79 11.83
C ARG A 183 0.06 1.42 13.00
N ASP A 184 -0.01 2.28 14.02
CA ASP A 184 -0.78 2.01 15.22
C ASP A 184 -2.29 1.97 14.90
N GLU A 185 -2.76 2.85 14.01
CA GLU A 185 -4.12 2.85 13.49
C GLU A 185 -4.45 1.53 12.75
N LEU A 186 -3.56 1.09 11.85
CA LEU A 186 -3.69 -0.15 11.09
C LEU A 186 -3.74 -1.38 12.01
N LEU A 187 -2.84 -1.46 12.99
CA LEU A 187 -2.80 -2.55 13.96
C LEU A 187 -4.06 -2.57 14.84
N ALA A 188 -4.48 -1.42 15.36
CA ALA A 188 -5.67 -1.32 16.19
C ALA A 188 -6.94 -1.73 15.44
N LEU A 189 -7.09 -1.31 14.17
CA LEU A 189 -8.23 -1.71 13.35
C LEU A 189 -8.19 -3.21 13.01
N THR A 190 -7.01 -3.73 12.63
CA THR A 190 -6.84 -5.14 12.28
C THR A 190 -7.12 -6.06 13.47
N ARG A 191 -6.57 -5.76 14.65
CA ARG A 191 -6.81 -6.52 15.90
C ARG A 191 -8.29 -6.57 16.26
N ARG A 192 -8.96 -5.41 16.28
CA ARG A 192 -10.39 -5.32 16.62
C ARG A 192 -11.29 -6.07 15.64
N SER A 193 -10.81 -6.29 14.42
CA SER A 193 -11.58 -6.92 13.34
C SER A 193 -11.14 -8.36 13.07
N TRP A 194 -10.12 -8.86 13.78
CA TRP A 194 -9.41 -10.08 13.40
C TRP A 194 -10.30 -11.33 13.40
N ASP A 195 -11.16 -11.48 14.40
CA ASP A 195 -12.07 -12.62 14.48
C ASP A 195 -13.00 -12.73 13.26
N GLN A 196 -13.37 -11.59 12.67
CA GLN A 196 -14.21 -11.52 11.47
C GLN A 196 -13.40 -11.70 10.18
N LEU A 197 -12.10 -11.39 10.21
CA LEU A 197 -11.26 -11.29 9.01
C LEU A 197 -10.15 -12.33 8.90
N ARG A 198 -9.92 -13.18 9.91
CA ARG A 198 -8.86 -14.20 9.94
C ARG A 198 -8.91 -15.23 8.81
N HIS A 199 -10.05 -15.34 8.13
CA HIS A 199 -10.26 -16.21 6.96
C HIS A 199 -10.06 -15.49 5.62
N THR A 200 -9.69 -14.22 5.66
CA THR A 200 -9.59 -13.34 4.50
C THR A 200 -8.15 -13.27 4.02
N THR A 201 -7.84 -14.04 2.98
CA THR A 201 -6.51 -14.07 2.34
C THR A 201 -6.07 -12.70 1.82
N SER A 202 -7.03 -11.84 1.45
CA SER A 202 -6.77 -10.48 0.98
C SER A 202 -6.15 -9.58 2.04
N LEU A 203 -6.10 -9.96 3.33
CA LEU A 203 -5.41 -9.16 4.34
C LEU A 203 -3.88 -9.32 4.34
N CYS A 204 -3.32 -10.21 3.51
CA CYS A 204 -1.88 -10.41 3.49
C CYS A 204 -1.08 -9.15 3.17
N TRP A 205 -1.47 -8.42 2.13
CA TRP A 205 -0.75 -7.20 1.77
C TRP A 205 -0.81 -6.13 2.88
N PRO A 206 -1.98 -5.79 3.45
CA PRO A 206 -2.03 -4.92 4.63
C PRO A 206 -1.18 -5.39 5.82
N LEU A 207 -1.16 -6.71 6.10
CA LEU A 207 -0.34 -7.28 7.18
C LEU A 207 1.16 -7.15 6.88
N ILE A 208 1.58 -7.31 5.63
CA ILE A 208 2.97 -7.08 5.19
C ILE A 208 3.35 -5.62 5.41
N VAL A 209 2.48 -4.69 5.00
CA VAL A 209 2.72 -3.24 5.21
C VAL A 209 2.89 -2.94 6.70
N ALA A 210 2.00 -3.46 7.55
CA ALA A 210 2.10 -3.31 8.99
C ALA A 210 3.40 -3.92 9.54
N GLY A 211 3.78 -5.11 9.04
CA GLY A 211 5.01 -5.80 9.41
C GLY A 211 6.27 -4.98 9.11
N VAL A 212 6.36 -4.35 7.93
CA VAL A 212 7.50 -3.47 7.61
C VAL A 212 7.49 -2.22 8.50
N ALA A 213 6.31 -1.65 8.76
CA ALA A 213 6.17 -0.51 9.65
C ALA A 213 6.57 -0.82 11.11
N LEU A 214 6.63 -2.11 11.49
CA LEU A 214 7.07 -2.60 12.80
C LEU A 214 8.58 -2.86 12.91
N ALA A 215 9.38 -2.37 11.97
CA ALA A 215 10.84 -2.42 12.04
C ALA A 215 11.42 -1.96 13.40
N ASP A 216 10.81 -0.94 13.98
CA ASP A 216 11.14 -0.36 15.29
C ASP A 216 10.00 -0.53 16.31
N GLY A 217 9.11 -1.49 16.05
CA GLY A 217 7.94 -1.79 16.87
C GLY A 217 8.24 -2.73 18.05
N SER A 218 7.21 -3.02 18.85
CA SER A 218 7.33 -3.98 19.93
C SER A 218 7.38 -5.42 19.41
N PRO A 219 8.07 -6.35 20.11
CA PRO A 219 8.02 -7.77 19.78
C PRO A 219 6.59 -8.35 19.79
N GLU A 220 5.72 -7.85 20.66
CA GLU A 220 4.31 -8.28 20.73
C GLU A 220 3.54 -7.93 19.44
N ASP A 221 3.78 -6.75 18.87
CA ASP A 221 3.19 -6.36 17.60
C ASP A 221 3.74 -7.18 16.43
N GLN A 222 5.04 -7.49 16.44
CA GLN A 222 5.68 -8.36 15.45
C GLN A 222 5.11 -9.78 15.51
N ASP A 223 4.96 -10.34 16.71
CA ASP A 223 4.34 -11.66 16.95
C ASP A 223 2.88 -11.70 16.48
N PHE A 224 2.12 -10.61 16.68
CA PHE A 224 0.75 -10.51 16.17
C PHE A 224 0.71 -10.58 14.64
N ILE A 225 1.57 -9.83 13.94
CA ILE A 225 1.64 -9.87 12.46
C ILE A 225 2.03 -11.26 11.97
N GLU A 226 3.06 -11.85 12.57
CA GLU A 226 3.52 -13.18 12.18
C GLU A 226 2.43 -14.24 12.39
N SER A 227 1.80 -14.24 13.56
CA SER A 227 0.71 -15.17 13.88
C SER A 227 -0.49 -14.99 12.94
N SER A 228 -0.77 -13.74 12.55
CA SER A 228 -1.84 -13.43 11.59
C SER A 228 -1.55 -13.97 10.20
N LEU A 229 -0.33 -13.78 9.69
CA LEU A 229 0.12 -14.32 8.41
C LEU A 229 0.15 -15.86 8.41
N LEU A 230 0.60 -16.48 9.50
CA LEU A 230 0.58 -17.94 9.67
C LEU A 230 -0.85 -18.50 9.74
N SER A 231 -1.76 -17.80 10.42
CA SER A 231 -3.18 -18.18 10.46
C SER A 231 -3.79 -18.19 9.05
N ILE A 232 -3.51 -17.16 8.25
CA ILE A 232 -3.99 -17.13 6.86
C ILE A 232 -3.37 -18.26 6.04
N TRP A 233 -2.06 -18.48 6.17
CA TRP A 233 -1.36 -19.57 5.47
C TRP A 233 -1.89 -20.97 5.85
N SER A 234 -2.43 -21.14 7.06
CA SER A 234 -3.02 -22.41 7.49
C SER A 234 -4.36 -22.74 6.82
N LEU A 235 -4.96 -21.78 6.09
CA LEU A 235 -6.22 -22.00 5.38
C LEU A 235 -6.00 -22.87 4.13
N PRO A 236 -6.99 -23.69 3.74
CA PRO A 236 -6.93 -24.45 2.49
C PRO A 236 -6.74 -23.56 1.26
N ASN A 237 -6.03 -24.05 0.25
CA ASN A 237 -5.80 -23.39 -1.05
C ASN A 237 -5.09 -22.02 -0.96
N THR A 238 -4.27 -21.80 0.06
CA THR A 238 -3.42 -20.61 0.15
C THR A 238 -2.04 -20.85 -0.48
N SER A 239 -1.51 -19.82 -1.13
CA SER A 239 -0.20 -19.85 -1.79
C SER A 239 0.95 -19.88 -0.77
N ALA A 240 2.14 -20.28 -1.20
CA ALA A 240 3.34 -20.23 -0.37
C ALA A 240 3.84 -18.80 -0.08
N CYS A 241 3.29 -17.77 -0.73
CA CYS A 241 3.78 -16.40 -0.67
C CYS A 241 3.75 -15.76 0.74
N PHE A 242 2.81 -16.16 1.61
CA PHE A 242 2.73 -15.67 3.00
C PHE A 242 3.94 -16.10 3.85
N ILE A 243 4.45 -17.33 3.65
CA ILE A 243 5.67 -17.79 4.32
C ILE A 243 6.87 -16.99 3.85
N THR A 244 6.89 -16.60 2.59
CA THR A 244 7.97 -15.77 2.05
C THR A 244 7.98 -14.37 2.66
N ALA A 245 6.80 -13.78 2.91
CA ALA A 245 6.69 -12.53 3.66
C ALA A 245 7.29 -12.65 5.07
N ILE A 246 6.92 -13.69 5.83
CA ILE A 246 7.47 -13.95 7.17
C ILE A 246 8.99 -14.11 7.14
N ARG A 247 9.52 -14.82 6.13
CA ARG A 247 10.97 -15.02 5.94
C ARG A 247 11.71 -13.72 5.61
N LYS A 248 11.06 -12.69 5.07
CA LYS A 248 11.63 -11.36 4.89
C LYS A 248 11.51 -10.51 6.15
N LEU A 249 10.35 -10.54 6.82
CA LEU A 249 10.07 -9.72 8.00
C LEU A 249 10.95 -10.07 9.20
N ARG A 250 11.12 -11.36 9.53
CA ARG A 250 11.94 -11.78 10.69
C ARG A 250 13.38 -11.25 10.68
N PRO A 251 14.20 -11.46 9.62
CA PRO A 251 15.55 -10.91 9.60
C PRO A 251 15.54 -9.38 9.51
N PHE A 252 14.54 -8.78 8.86
CA PHE A 252 14.38 -7.33 8.79
C PHE A 252 14.17 -6.70 10.17
N TRP A 253 13.26 -7.23 10.99
CA TRP A 253 13.03 -6.78 12.37
C TRP A 253 14.29 -6.83 13.23
N ASN A 254 15.15 -7.84 13.01
CA ASN A 254 16.41 -8.00 13.74
C ASN A 254 17.57 -7.16 13.16
N SER A 255 17.39 -6.53 12.01
CA SER A 255 18.46 -5.82 11.30
C SER A 255 18.72 -4.39 11.81
N GLY A 256 17.78 -3.82 12.56
CA GLY A 256 17.78 -2.41 12.96
C GLY A 256 17.50 -1.42 11.82
N LYS A 257 17.23 -1.92 10.61
CA LYS A 257 16.87 -1.11 9.45
C LYS A 257 15.36 -0.85 9.43
N THR A 258 14.94 0.24 8.82
CA THR A 258 13.52 0.66 8.74
C THR A 258 13.04 0.94 7.32
N GLY A 259 13.90 0.82 6.31
CA GLY A 259 13.56 1.10 4.93
C GLY A 259 12.73 -0.01 4.29
N TRP A 260 11.77 0.36 3.42
CA TRP A 260 10.99 -0.63 2.67
C TRP A 260 11.87 -1.53 1.80
N GLU A 261 12.83 -0.91 1.10
CA GLU A 261 13.80 -1.59 0.22
C GLU A 261 14.80 -2.46 1.01
N ASP A 262 14.96 -2.23 2.31
CA ASP A 262 15.79 -3.08 3.17
C ASP A 262 15.09 -4.41 3.52
N CYS A 263 13.76 -4.40 3.56
CA CYS A 263 12.95 -5.61 3.74
C CYS A 263 12.75 -6.36 2.41
N PHE A 264 12.51 -5.62 1.33
CA PHE A 264 12.26 -6.14 -0.02
C PHE A 264 13.39 -5.75 -0.98
N ASP A 265 14.55 -6.38 -0.78
CA ASP A 265 15.81 -6.15 -1.49
C ASP A 265 15.94 -6.93 -2.82
N THR A 266 15.01 -7.84 -3.10
CA THR A 266 14.95 -8.66 -4.32
C THR A 266 13.51 -8.79 -4.80
N PRO A 267 13.24 -8.92 -6.11
CA PRO A 267 11.88 -9.05 -6.62
C PRO A 267 11.25 -10.33 -6.11
N LEU A 268 10.10 -10.21 -5.47
CA LEU A 268 9.49 -11.36 -4.82
C LEU A 268 7.97 -11.19 -4.71
N MET A 269 7.25 -12.27 -4.97
CA MET A 269 5.81 -12.35 -4.78
C MET A 269 5.50 -12.75 -3.34
N CYS A 270 5.04 -11.81 -2.52
CA CYS A 270 4.53 -12.08 -1.17
C CYS A 270 2.99 -12.17 -1.11
N VAL A 271 2.32 -11.85 -2.20
CA VAL A 271 0.86 -11.74 -2.29
C VAL A 271 0.38 -12.35 -3.59
N VAL A 272 -0.74 -13.08 -3.56
CA VAL A 272 -1.45 -13.62 -4.74
C VAL A 272 -2.62 -12.72 -5.07
#